data_AF-A0A940I7X2-F1
#
_entry.id   AF-A0A940I7X2-F1
#
_cell.length_a   1.000
_cell.length_b   1.000
_cell.length_c   1.000
_cell.angle_alpha   90.00
_cell.angle_beta   90.00
_cell.angle_gamma   90.00
#
_symmetry.space_group_name_H-M   'P 1'
#
loop_
_entity.id
_entity.type
_entity.pdbx_description
1 polymer ?
#
loop_
_entity_poly.entity_id
_entity_poly.type
_entity_poly.pdbx_seq_one_letter_code
_entity_poly.pdbx_strand_id
1 'polypeptide(L)'
;MLNLIKKVKENLGLSVLILILLSVVHPQERSRTPNRIYNIGDWITYRNCNYVTSVCESPEYVFFGTSGGILPFHKFRKSFEEPITRSDGLADDFISCLYYDKSTGYLWACHEAGVSYRNPSDRRWNNISTQELSLSRLERLVRIGGDNHYIWAQLRSGGFLKLDKLTGMWAGKEEVSGDGVKWGVVSYEHLYSFGSFTMEGNYQCFSDGTVVDPMLRKFYVSVLYINPSGNVFGGLSGGGLLLGDENVKLLRVHEFGPLDNNVSTFAFLDGNVYMGGNSNISNLASNRKGISCFNTTENTWQYFESEFTLEIRNGIINKISVNPDFMAVGTSQGVALYNFKKGFWQLRNVDRFLPSNNVTSIALNDTLLFAGTDYGLLVFSIPEFIPVHKTSILPVYTRVNDMVFSGDTLWVATNNGLYAIEDYGEKIHHFDMYLTKIDPAEPVAFSVNAIEVGDHGIIFSKRNSLCQYDFRNGKLLELLDIAEIKNKYIFDIKSNGNYICVGTNDGAFLIRINDGYYEHLTMADGLGGIAVYEVDFYKDYLWFATDGGLTKFRWRKYYE
;
A
#
# COMPACT_ATOMS: atom_id res chain seq x y z
N MET A 1 58.16 1.42 3.74
CA MET A 1 59.23 2.43 3.96
C MET A 1 60.52 1.83 3.41
N LEU A 2 61.16 2.28 2.33
CA LEU A 2 61.62 3.66 2.09
C LEU A 2 62.05 3.87 0.61
N ASN A 3 61.43 3.21 -0.39
CA ASN A 3 61.91 3.29 -1.79
C ASN A 3 60.85 3.42 -2.89
N LEU A 4 59.65 3.90 -2.58
CA LEU A 4 58.65 4.28 -3.59
C LEU A 4 58.24 5.77 -3.52
N ILE A 5 59.10 6.62 -2.95
CA ILE A 5 58.88 8.09 -2.81
C ILE A 5 59.75 8.89 -3.79
N LYS A 6 60.54 8.23 -4.65
CA LYS A 6 61.55 8.90 -5.49
C LYS A 6 61.23 9.03 -6.98
N LYS A 7 59.98 8.78 -7.44
CA LYS A 7 59.67 8.81 -8.87
C LYS A 7 58.36 9.49 -9.30
N VAL A 8 57.84 10.44 -8.50
CA VAL A 8 56.72 11.33 -8.91
C VAL A 8 56.95 12.78 -8.43
N LYS A 9 58.20 13.23 -8.34
CA LYS A 9 58.55 14.59 -7.86
C LYS A 9 59.45 15.36 -8.83
N GLU A 10 59.17 15.24 -10.13
CA GLU A 10 59.60 16.24 -11.10
C GLU A 10 58.36 16.79 -11.77
N ASN A 11 58.17 18.11 -11.61
CA ASN A 11 57.07 18.97 -12.08
C ASN A 11 55.92 19.23 -11.08
N LEU A 12 56.28 19.81 -9.93
CA LEU A 12 55.41 20.70 -9.17
C LEU A 12 55.89 22.13 -9.38
N GLY A 13 55.03 22.96 -9.97
CA GLY A 13 55.29 24.38 -10.18
C GLY A 13 54.08 25.14 -10.72
N LEU A 14 52.91 25.03 -10.09
CA LEU A 14 52.04 26.17 -9.77
C LEU A 14 50.81 25.73 -8.96
N SER A 15 50.76 26.28 -7.75
CA SER A 15 49.65 26.50 -6.83
C SER A 15 48.21 26.45 -7.38
N VAL A 16 47.40 25.50 -6.88
CA VAL A 16 46.01 25.73 -6.44
C VAL A 16 45.76 24.87 -5.19
N LEU A 17 45.34 25.51 -4.10
CA LEU A 17 44.92 24.88 -2.84
C LEU A 17 43.77 23.89 -3.12
N ILE A 18 43.98 22.59 -2.86
CA ILE A 18 42.89 21.62 -2.67
C ILE A 18 42.70 21.46 -1.17
N LEU A 19 41.63 22.05 -0.64
CA LEU A 19 41.08 21.67 0.65
C LEU A 19 40.51 20.25 0.52
N ILE A 20 41.18 19.26 1.11
CA ILE A 20 40.61 17.94 1.34
C ILE A 20 39.65 18.09 2.52
N LEU A 21 38.36 18.28 2.21
CA LEU A 21 37.28 18.02 3.16
C LEU A 21 37.21 16.49 3.33
N LEU A 22 37.76 16.01 4.44
CA LEU A 22 37.39 14.72 5.02
C LEU A 22 35.88 14.80 5.34
N SER A 23 35.04 14.35 4.42
CA SER A 23 33.64 14.06 4.71
C SER A 23 33.62 12.87 5.66
N VAL A 24 33.50 13.17 6.95
CA VAL A 24 32.95 12.22 7.93
C VAL A 24 31.60 11.79 7.36
N VAL A 25 31.53 10.54 6.88
CA VAL A 25 30.29 9.88 6.51
C VAL A 25 29.49 9.75 7.79
N HIS A 26 28.67 10.77 8.06
CA HIS A 26 27.58 10.62 9.00
C HIS A 26 26.59 9.64 8.35
N PRO A 27 26.06 8.64 9.08
CA PRO A 27 24.88 7.94 8.59
C PRO A 27 23.83 9.00 8.30
N GLN A 28 23.50 9.17 7.03
CA GLN A 28 22.53 10.13 6.56
C GLN A 28 21.23 9.84 7.35
N GLU A 29 20.82 10.79 8.19
CA GLU A 29 19.49 10.75 8.79
C GLU A 29 18.50 10.49 7.66
N ARG A 30 17.57 9.54 7.87
CA ARG A 30 16.46 9.25 6.94
C ARG A 30 16.01 10.55 6.30
N SER A 31 16.18 10.70 4.99
CA SER A 31 15.81 11.93 4.29
C SER A 31 14.36 12.26 4.67
N ARG A 32 14.16 13.29 5.49
CA ARG A 32 12.83 13.79 5.84
C ARG A 32 12.26 14.67 4.73
N THR A 33 13.04 14.90 3.68
CA THR A 33 12.70 15.72 2.54
C THR A 33 12.42 14.83 1.34
N PRO A 34 11.34 15.10 0.58
CA PRO A 34 11.12 14.40 -0.68
C PRO A 34 12.27 14.69 -1.65
N ASN A 35 12.50 13.77 -2.58
CA ASN A 35 13.44 13.99 -3.68
C ASN A 35 12.99 15.15 -4.56
N ARG A 36 11.66 15.36 -4.69
CA ARG A 36 11.05 16.34 -5.57
C ARG A 36 9.85 17.04 -4.95
N ILE A 37 9.42 18.09 -5.64
CA ILE A 37 8.16 18.77 -5.36
C ILE A 37 7.07 18.09 -6.19
N TYR A 38 6.23 17.29 -5.54
CA TYR A 38 5.06 16.67 -6.16
C TYR A 38 3.82 17.55 -6.03
N ASN A 39 2.86 17.40 -6.95
CA ASN A 39 1.54 18.01 -6.82
C ASN A 39 0.58 17.03 -6.13
N ILE A 40 -0.46 17.58 -5.51
CA ILE A 40 -1.57 16.79 -4.95
C ILE A 40 -2.15 15.86 -6.05
N GLY A 41 -2.40 14.60 -5.71
CA GLY A 41 -2.87 13.58 -6.64
C GLY A 41 -1.81 13.00 -7.59
N ASP A 42 -0.52 13.38 -7.48
CA ASP A 42 0.54 12.64 -8.16
C ASP A 42 0.85 11.32 -7.44
N TRP A 43 0.79 11.32 -6.11
CA TRP A 43 0.87 10.14 -5.24
C TRP A 43 -0.49 9.92 -4.58
N ILE A 44 -1.05 8.72 -4.72
CA ILE A 44 -2.34 8.37 -4.15
C ILE A 44 -2.18 7.03 -3.42
N THR A 45 -2.55 7.00 -2.13
CA THR A 45 -2.53 5.79 -1.32
C THR A 45 -3.93 5.42 -0.88
N TYR A 46 -4.36 4.21 -1.21
CA TYR A 46 -5.60 3.63 -0.72
C TYR A 46 -5.35 2.89 0.59
N ARG A 47 -5.99 3.36 1.65
CA ARG A 47 -6.02 2.74 2.99
C ARG A 47 -7.45 2.42 3.40
N ASN A 48 -7.61 1.58 4.41
CA ASN A 48 -8.90 1.22 4.98
C ASN A 48 -9.60 2.47 5.55
N CYS A 49 -10.66 2.90 4.88
CA CYS A 49 -11.47 4.06 5.24
C CYS A 49 -12.77 3.67 5.96
N ASN A 50 -12.93 2.39 6.36
CA ASN A 50 -14.18 1.88 6.90
C ASN A 50 -14.45 2.25 8.37
N TYR A 51 -13.52 2.97 9.02
CA TYR A 51 -13.70 3.57 10.35
C TYR A 51 -13.84 5.07 10.20
N VAL A 52 -15.08 5.54 10.15
CA VAL A 52 -15.37 6.96 10.00
C VAL A 52 -15.38 7.63 11.38
N THR A 53 -14.69 8.75 11.53
CA THR A 53 -14.54 9.47 12.81
C THR A 53 -15.26 10.81 12.82
N SER A 54 -15.39 11.44 11.65
CA SER A 54 -15.94 12.79 11.51
C SER A 54 -16.44 13.04 10.10
N VAL A 55 -17.31 14.05 9.97
CA VAL A 55 -17.86 14.51 8.69
C VAL A 55 -17.87 16.03 8.67
N CYS A 56 -17.52 16.62 7.54
CA CYS A 56 -17.77 18.04 7.30
C CYS A 56 -18.22 18.30 5.86
N GLU A 57 -18.98 19.37 5.66
CA GLU A 57 -19.55 19.73 4.35
C GLU A 57 -19.00 21.07 3.85
N SER A 58 -18.55 21.05 2.60
CA SER A 58 -18.23 22.21 1.77
C SER A 58 -19.32 22.41 0.68
N PRO A 59 -19.30 23.48 -0.13
CA PRO A 59 -20.28 23.67 -1.20
C PRO A 59 -20.35 22.52 -2.22
N GLU A 60 -19.21 21.91 -2.59
CA GLU A 60 -19.14 20.87 -3.62
C GLU A 60 -18.95 19.46 -3.06
N TYR A 61 -18.26 19.34 -1.92
CA TYR A 61 -17.86 18.05 -1.33
C TYR A 61 -18.37 17.86 0.08
N VAL A 62 -18.64 16.61 0.44
CA VAL A 62 -18.65 16.14 1.82
C VAL A 62 -17.34 15.42 2.07
N PHE A 63 -16.64 15.76 3.14
CA PHE A 63 -15.39 15.12 3.54
C PHE A 63 -15.64 14.21 4.74
N PHE A 64 -15.21 12.97 4.61
CA PHE A 64 -15.24 11.98 5.69
C PHE A 64 -13.83 11.87 6.27
N GLY A 65 -13.69 12.12 7.57
CA GLY A 65 -12.48 11.80 8.30
C GLY A 65 -12.51 10.32 8.67
N THR A 66 -11.46 9.58 8.34
CA THR A 66 -11.42 8.14 8.54
C THR A 66 -10.09 7.69 9.15
N SER A 67 -9.98 6.39 9.47
CA SER A 67 -8.70 5.77 9.84
C SER A 67 -7.65 5.75 8.73
N GLY A 68 -8.05 5.96 7.48
CA GLY A 68 -7.23 5.81 6.29
C GLY A 68 -7.04 7.10 5.49
N GLY A 69 -7.28 8.25 6.11
CA GLY A 69 -7.19 9.57 5.50
C GLY A 69 -8.53 10.29 5.43
N ILE A 70 -8.58 11.35 4.62
CA ILE A 70 -9.81 12.09 4.32
C ILE A 70 -10.37 11.54 3.02
N LEU A 71 -11.63 11.08 3.02
CA LEU A 71 -12.32 10.60 1.82
C LEU A 71 -13.31 11.66 1.33
N PRO A 72 -13.06 12.32 0.19
CA PRO A 72 -14.01 13.27 -0.39
C PRO A 72 -15.13 12.56 -1.15
N PHE A 73 -16.36 13.04 -0.97
CA PHE A 73 -17.53 12.65 -1.73
C PHE A 73 -18.11 13.85 -2.46
N HIS A 74 -18.19 13.77 -3.79
CA HIS A 74 -18.68 14.85 -4.61
C HIS A 74 -20.21 14.86 -4.65
N LYS A 75 -20.84 15.93 -4.14
CA LYS A 75 -22.29 15.98 -3.92
C LYS A 75 -23.11 15.87 -5.21
N PHE A 76 -22.66 16.54 -6.28
CA PHE A 76 -23.41 16.55 -7.55
C PHE A 76 -23.21 15.28 -8.38
N ARG A 77 -21.97 14.78 -8.51
CA ARG A 77 -21.66 13.53 -9.21
C ARG A 77 -22.07 12.28 -8.44
N LYS A 78 -22.29 12.40 -7.12
CA LYS A 78 -22.60 11.30 -6.19
C LYS A 78 -21.56 10.17 -6.25
N SER A 79 -20.29 10.55 -6.27
CA SER A 79 -19.15 9.64 -6.37
C SER A 79 -18.08 10.00 -5.36
N PHE A 80 -17.38 8.98 -4.85
CA PHE A 80 -16.16 9.19 -4.08
C PHE A 80 -15.01 9.62 -5.00
N GLU A 81 -14.13 10.47 -4.48
CA GLU A 81 -12.85 10.81 -5.11
C GLU A 81 -11.73 9.93 -4.58
N GLU A 82 -10.52 10.16 -5.06
CA GLU A 82 -9.31 9.59 -4.47
C GLU A 82 -9.12 10.10 -3.02
N PRO A 83 -8.68 9.22 -2.10
CA PRO A 83 -8.48 9.60 -0.71
C PRO A 83 -7.30 10.55 -0.59
N ILE A 84 -7.41 11.51 0.34
CA ILE A 84 -6.31 12.40 0.70
C ILE A 84 -5.61 11.78 1.91
N THR A 85 -4.33 11.45 1.74
CA THR A 85 -3.49 10.80 2.76
C THR A 85 -2.20 11.58 2.97
N ARG A 86 -1.25 11.01 3.72
CA ARG A 86 0.12 11.50 3.80
C ARG A 86 0.79 11.61 2.44
N SER A 87 0.38 10.79 1.47
CA SER A 87 0.84 10.85 0.09
C SER A 87 0.50 12.19 -0.59
N ASP A 88 -0.57 12.86 -0.15
CA ASP A 88 -0.98 14.17 -0.65
C ASP A 88 -0.44 15.33 0.19
N GLY A 89 0.30 15.04 1.27
CA GLY A 89 0.94 16.02 2.14
C GLY A 89 0.30 16.21 3.51
N LEU A 90 -0.74 15.43 3.88
CA LEU A 90 -1.18 15.38 5.27
C LEU A 90 -0.03 14.90 6.17
N ALA A 91 -0.01 15.34 7.44
CA ALA A 91 1.01 14.87 8.37
C ALA A 91 0.72 13.46 8.95
N ASP A 92 -0.52 13.00 8.90
CA ASP A 92 -0.97 11.69 9.38
C ASP A 92 -2.21 11.24 8.62
N ASP A 93 -2.43 9.92 8.52
CA ASP A 93 -3.59 9.33 7.85
C ASP A 93 -4.76 9.10 8.80
N PHE A 94 -4.52 8.94 10.11
CA PHE A 94 -5.61 8.74 11.05
C PHE A 94 -6.26 10.08 11.40
N ILE A 95 -7.41 10.37 10.78
CA ILE A 95 -8.12 11.62 10.99
C ILE A 95 -9.03 11.47 12.21
N SER A 96 -8.83 12.31 13.23
CA SER A 96 -9.68 12.30 14.42
C SER A 96 -10.90 13.20 14.28
N CYS A 97 -10.75 14.36 13.65
CA CYS A 97 -11.85 15.29 13.41
C CYS A 97 -11.55 16.26 12.26
N LEU A 98 -12.60 16.68 11.56
CA LEU A 98 -12.56 17.60 10.42
C LEU A 98 -13.40 18.85 10.67
N TYR A 99 -12.97 19.97 10.09
CA TYR A 99 -13.76 21.19 10.03
C TYR A 99 -13.52 21.94 8.73
N TYR A 100 -14.61 22.25 8.03
CA TYR A 100 -14.59 23.14 6.87
C TYR A 100 -15.04 24.53 7.30
N ASP A 101 -14.13 25.50 7.21
CA ASP A 101 -14.46 26.89 7.50
C ASP A 101 -15.11 27.56 6.29
N LYS A 102 -16.41 27.87 6.42
CA LYS A 102 -17.17 28.54 5.35
C LYS A 102 -16.70 29.97 5.07
N SER A 103 -16.02 30.65 6.00
CA SER A 103 -15.58 32.03 5.78
C SER A 103 -14.31 32.14 4.94
N THR A 104 -13.36 31.22 5.15
CA THR A 104 -12.06 31.21 4.42
C THR A 104 -12.03 30.16 3.30
N GLY A 105 -12.94 29.18 3.34
CA GLY A 105 -12.92 28.01 2.47
C GLY A 105 -11.90 26.95 2.89
N TYR A 106 -11.22 27.11 4.03
CA TYR A 106 -10.16 26.20 4.46
C TYR A 106 -10.73 24.90 5.00
N LEU A 107 -10.05 23.79 4.67
CA LEU A 107 -10.30 22.50 5.30
C LEU A 107 -9.24 22.25 6.38
N TRP A 108 -9.68 21.95 7.59
CA TRP A 108 -8.86 21.64 8.75
C TRP A 108 -9.07 20.19 9.18
N ALA A 109 -7.98 19.52 9.51
CA ALA A 109 -7.95 18.13 9.93
C ALA A 109 -7.04 17.95 11.15
N CYS A 110 -7.58 17.37 12.21
CA CYS A 110 -6.81 16.94 13.37
C CYS A 110 -6.46 15.45 13.24
N HIS A 111 -5.29 15.10 13.75
CA HIS A 111 -4.77 13.73 13.74
C HIS A 111 -3.71 13.56 14.84
N GLU A 112 -3.09 12.39 14.96
CA GLU A 112 -2.12 12.13 16.04
C GLU A 112 -0.85 12.97 15.90
N ALA A 113 -0.37 13.20 14.68
CA ALA A 113 0.79 14.07 14.45
C ALA A 113 0.56 15.58 14.69
N GLY A 114 -0.69 16.06 14.86
CA GLY A 114 -1.02 17.47 15.07
C GLY A 114 -2.25 17.95 14.28
N VAL A 115 -2.14 19.11 13.63
CA VAL A 115 -3.20 19.72 12.81
C VAL A 115 -2.69 19.98 11.41
N SER A 116 -3.40 19.50 10.40
CA SER A 116 -3.18 19.81 8.99
C SER A 116 -4.31 20.71 8.47
N TYR A 117 -4.01 21.71 7.67
CA TYR A 117 -5.03 22.54 7.03
C TYR A 117 -4.63 22.96 5.61
N ARG A 118 -5.64 23.21 4.77
CA ARG A 118 -5.44 23.56 3.37
C ARG A 118 -6.34 24.70 2.93
N ASN A 119 -5.74 25.72 2.32
CA ASN A 119 -6.44 26.69 1.51
C ASN A 119 -6.81 26.07 0.15
N PRO A 120 -8.02 26.30 -0.39
CA PRO A 120 -8.36 25.87 -1.75
C PRO A 120 -7.36 26.30 -2.83
N SER A 121 -6.68 27.44 -2.65
CA SER A 121 -5.68 27.97 -3.58
C SER A 121 -4.29 27.35 -3.40
N ASP A 122 -4.03 26.72 -2.26
CA ASP A 122 -2.75 26.13 -1.96
C ASP A 122 -2.59 24.78 -2.66
N ARG A 123 -1.41 24.57 -3.23
CA ARG A 123 -1.04 23.30 -3.86
C ARG A 123 -0.55 22.25 -2.86
N ARG A 124 -0.54 22.57 -1.56
CA ARG A 124 0.00 21.74 -0.49
C ARG A 124 -0.78 21.93 0.80
N TRP A 125 -0.71 20.94 1.65
CA TRP A 125 -1.16 21.03 3.04
C TRP A 125 -0.14 21.79 3.89
N ASN A 126 -0.65 22.59 4.82
CA ASN A 126 0.12 23.20 5.88
C ASN A 126 -0.07 22.35 7.15
N ASN A 127 1.02 21.95 7.77
CA ASN A 127 1.01 21.01 8.89
C ASN A 127 1.65 21.67 10.11
N ILE A 128 0.96 21.61 11.25
CA ILE A 128 1.43 22.09 12.54
C ILE A 128 1.62 20.87 13.44
N SER A 129 2.87 20.58 13.80
CA SER A 129 3.20 19.40 14.58
C SER A 129 2.74 19.50 16.04
N THR A 130 2.58 18.35 16.70
CA THR A 130 2.36 18.31 18.16
C THR A 130 3.45 19.05 18.95
N GLN A 131 4.69 19.07 18.45
CA GLN A 131 5.80 19.80 19.09
C GLN A 131 5.58 21.33 19.00
N GLU A 132 5.18 21.84 17.84
CA GLU A 132 4.84 23.26 17.65
C GLU A 132 3.62 23.67 18.49
N LEU A 133 2.64 22.78 18.65
CA LEU A 133 1.46 22.99 19.49
C LEU A 133 1.72 22.81 21.00
N SER A 134 2.96 22.48 21.40
CA SER A 134 3.31 22.16 22.79
C SER A 134 2.40 21.08 23.41
N LEU A 135 2.12 20.03 22.64
CA LEU A 135 1.32 18.88 23.04
C LEU A 135 2.19 17.70 23.45
N SER A 136 1.82 17.04 24.52
CA SER A 136 2.38 15.74 24.88
C SER A 136 1.80 14.62 24.00
N ARG A 137 2.49 13.48 23.93
CA ARG A 137 2.01 12.29 23.16
C ARG A 137 0.66 11.73 23.64
N LEU A 138 0.22 12.07 24.84
CA LEU A 138 -1.05 11.60 25.42
C LEU A 138 -2.23 12.55 25.15
N GLU A 139 -1.92 13.80 24.79
CA GLU A 139 -2.92 14.81 24.46
C GLU A 139 -3.42 14.61 23.03
N ARG A 140 -4.63 14.06 22.89
CA ARG A 140 -5.29 13.84 21.60
C ARG A 140 -6.31 14.91 21.30
N LEU A 141 -6.37 15.33 20.05
CA LEU A 141 -7.37 16.24 19.52
C LEU A 141 -8.63 15.45 19.16
N VAL A 142 -9.77 15.83 19.77
CA VAL A 142 -11.04 15.10 19.65
C VAL A 142 -12.11 15.88 18.93
N ARG A 143 -11.95 17.20 18.82
CA ARG A 143 -12.91 18.07 18.13
C ARG A 143 -12.19 19.29 17.56
N ILE A 144 -12.72 19.82 16.47
CA ILE A 144 -12.25 21.07 15.88
C ILE A 144 -13.43 21.90 15.39
N GLY A 145 -13.34 23.21 15.53
CA GLY A 145 -14.39 24.16 15.18
C GLY A 145 -13.82 25.55 14.97
N GLY A 146 -14.65 26.50 14.56
CA GLY A 146 -14.22 27.86 14.31
C GLY A 146 -15.26 28.91 14.67
N ASP A 147 -14.78 30.08 15.05
CA ASP A 147 -15.57 31.30 15.19
C ASP A 147 -15.19 32.33 14.10
N ASN A 148 -15.44 33.61 14.31
CA ASN A 148 -15.12 34.65 13.33
C ASN A 148 -13.61 34.92 13.15
N HIS A 149 -12.78 34.58 14.13
CA HIS A 149 -11.35 34.94 14.16
C HIS A 149 -10.42 33.73 14.32
N TYR A 150 -10.86 32.69 15.04
CA TYR A 150 -10.01 31.59 15.45
C TYR A 150 -10.59 30.23 15.09
N ILE A 151 -9.68 29.27 14.95
CA ILE A 151 -9.95 27.85 14.98
C ILE A 151 -9.65 27.33 16.38
N TRP A 152 -10.56 26.53 16.90
CA TRP A 152 -10.51 25.94 18.22
C TRP A 152 -10.41 24.42 18.09
N ALA A 153 -9.40 23.81 18.70
CA ALA A 153 -9.25 22.36 18.74
C ALA A 153 -9.33 21.86 20.18
N GLN A 154 -10.27 20.97 20.47
CA GLN A 154 -10.50 20.44 21.81
C GLN A 154 -9.58 19.24 22.07
N LEU A 155 -8.93 19.27 23.23
CA LEU A 155 -8.14 18.16 23.75
C LEU A 155 -9.02 17.17 24.50
N ARG A 156 -8.67 15.89 24.45
CA ARG A 156 -9.36 14.84 25.21
C ARG A 156 -9.37 15.09 26.73
N SER A 157 -8.37 15.81 27.23
CA SER A 157 -8.27 16.22 28.64
C SER A 157 -9.24 17.35 29.02
N GLY A 158 -9.88 18.02 28.05
CA GLY A 158 -10.91 19.05 28.25
C GLY A 158 -10.50 20.45 27.79
N GLY A 159 -9.20 20.78 27.77
CA GLY A 159 -8.72 22.11 27.33
C GLY A 159 -8.82 22.33 25.82
N PHE A 160 -8.60 23.57 25.38
CA PHE A 160 -8.71 23.98 23.99
C PHE A 160 -7.41 24.60 23.47
N LEU A 161 -7.06 24.29 22.23
CA LEU A 161 -6.05 25.01 21.46
C LEU A 161 -6.72 26.08 20.63
N LYS A 162 -6.07 27.24 20.58
CA LYS A 162 -6.49 28.38 19.80
C LYS A 162 -5.50 28.62 18.67
N LEU A 163 -5.98 28.62 17.43
CA LEU A 163 -5.21 28.79 16.21
C LEU A 163 -5.75 29.96 15.41
N ASP A 164 -4.87 30.79 14.84
CA ASP A 164 -5.27 31.81 13.89
C ASP A 164 -5.86 31.17 12.63
N LYS A 165 -7.01 31.70 12.20
CA LYS A 165 -7.82 31.06 11.16
C LYS A 165 -7.23 31.17 9.75
N LEU A 166 -6.36 32.13 9.49
CA LEU A 166 -5.78 32.38 8.16
C LEU A 166 -4.37 31.80 8.04
N THR A 167 -3.58 31.93 9.11
CA THR A 167 -2.15 31.60 9.13
C THR A 167 -1.86 30.27 9.84
N GLY A 168 -2.82 29.72 10.57
CA GLY A 168 -2.61 28.56 11.44
C GLY A 168 -1.63 28.80 12.58
N MET A 169 -1.20 30.04 12.82
CA MET A 169 -0.31 30.34 13.93
C MET A 169 -0.96 29.96 15.26
N TRP A 170 -0.21 29.25 16.09
CA TRP A 170 -0.67 28.86 17.42
C TRP A 170 -0.72 30.07 18.35
N ALA A 171 -1.92 30.39 18.84
CA ALA A 171 -2.18 31.54 19.69
C ALA A 171 -2.17 31.22 21.19
N GLY A 172 -2.32 29.94 21.56
CA GLY A 172 -2.25 29.49 22.97
C GLY A 172 -3.14 28.30 23.29
N LYS A 173 -3.13 27.91 24.58
CA LYS A 173 -4.06 26.96 25.20
C LYS A 173 -5.02 27.75 26.10
N GLU A 174 -6.29 27.39 26.07
CA GLU A 174 -7.37 28.02 26.84
C GLU A 174 -8.19 26.95 27.56
N GLU A 175 -8.77 27.27 28.72
CA GLU A 175 -9.65 26.35 29.45
C GLU A 175 -11.07 26.33 28.88
N VAL A 176 -11.49 27.41 28.21
CA VAL A 176 -12.83 27.58 27.65
C VAL A 176 -12.72 27.99 26.18
N SER A 177 -13.60 27.46 25.34
CA SER A 177 -13.68 27.87 23.94
C SER A 177 -14.27 29.27 23.79
N GLY A 178 -14.04 29.91 22.65
CA GLY A 178 -14.71 31.16 22.29
C GLY A 178 -16.23 31.04 22.22
N ASP A 179 -16.90 32.19 22.32
CA ASP A 179 -18.36 32.26 22.16
C ASP A 179 -18.75 32.05 20.69
N GLY A 180 -19.79 31.24 20.45
CA GLY A 180 -20.35 31.03 19.12
C GLY A 180 -19.51 30.14 18.19
N VAL A 181 -18.60 29.34 18.73
CA VAL A 181 -17.81 28.37 17.95
C VAL A 181 -18.73 27.38 17.26
N LYS A 182 -18.61 27.29 15.94
CA LYS A 182 -19.26 26.26 15.12
C LYS A 182 -18.35 25.07 15.05
N TRP A 183 -18.75 23.98 15.67
CA TRP A 183 -17.97 22.77 15.74
C TRP A 183 -18.19 21.85 14.54
N GLY A 184 -17.14 21.14 14.12
CA GLY A 184 -17.22 20.04 13.19
C GLY A 184 -17.99 18.86 13.78
N VAL A 185 -18.55 18.03 12.91
CA VAL A 185 -19.35 16.88 13.32
C VAL A 185 -18.42 15.71 13.60
N VAL A 186 -18.46 15.25 14.85
CA VAL A 186 -17.64 14.14 15.35
C VAL A 186 -18.50 13.04 15.93
N SER A 187 -17.88 11.90 16.22
CA SER A 187 -18.53 10.83 16.96
C SER A 187 -19.19 11.35 18.23
N TYR A 188 -20.39 10.85 18.57
CA TYR A 188 -21.17 11.13 19.78
C TYR A 188 -22.21 12.28 19.80
N GLU A 189 -22.35 13.13 18.77
CA GLU A 189 -23.24 14.31 18.89
C GLU A 189 -24.70 14.15 18.40
N HIS A 190 -25.06 13.11 17.62
CA HIS A 190 -26.37 13.09 16.93
C HIS A 190 -27.05 11.71 16.75
N LEU A 191 -26.95 10.77 17.71
CA LEU A 191 -27.59 9.45 17.56
C LEU A 191 -29.12 9.46 17.70
N TYR A 192 -29.72 10.51 18.25
CA TYR A 192 -31.16 10.56 18.58
C TYR A 192 -32.11 10.39 17.38
N SER A 193 -31.66 10.65 16.14
CA SER A 193 -32.49 10.50 14.93
C SER A 193 -32.29 9.16 14.20
N PHE A 194 -31.27 8.38 14.57
CA PHE A 194 -30.89 7.17 13.82
C PHE A 194 -31.98 6.09 13.83
N GLY A 195 -32.72 5.94 14.94
CA GLY A 195 -33.75 4.89 15.08
C GLY A 195 -34.95 5.02 14.14
N SER A 196 -35.07 6.12 13.39
CA SER A 196 -36.12 6.31 12.37
C SER A 196 -35.72 5.84 10.97
N PHE A 197 -34.45 5.49 10.75
CA PHE A 197 -33.95 5.04 9.46
C PHE A 197 -34.10 3.54 9.27
N THR A 198 -34.21 3.14 8.00
CA THR A 198 -34.00 1.78 7.53
C THR A 198 -32.73 1.71 6.68
N MET A 199 -32.15 0.51 6.57
CA MET A 199 -30.97 0.27 5.73
C MET A 199 -31.36 -0.40 4.42
N GLU A 200 -30.69 -0.04 3.33
CA GLU A 200 -30.81 -0.72 2.06
C GLU A 200 -30.15 -2.11 2.11
N GLY A 201 -30.76 -3.09 1.43
CA GLY A 201 -30.30 -4.47 1.43
C GLY A 201 -30.72 -5.23 2.69
N ASN A 202 -29.97 -6.30 3.01
CA ASN A 202 -30.26 -7.18 4.15
C ASN A 202 -29.60 -6.71 5.46
N TYR A 203 -29.30 -5.42 5.57
CA TYR A 203 -28.80 -4.82 6.80
C TYR A 203 -29.95 -4.58 7.78
N GLN A 204 -29.66 -4.74 9.08
CA GLN A 204 -30.57 -4.37 10.16
C GLN A 204 -29.99 -3.18 10.91
N CYS A 205 -30.83 -2.25 11.35
CA CYS A 205 -30.42 -1.13 12.18
C CYS A 205 -31.30 -1.02 13.42
N PHE A 206 -30.69 -0.63 14.52
CA PHE A 206 -31.32 -0.51 15.84
C PHE A 206 -31.22 0.92 16.34
N SER A 207 -32.17 1.33 17.19
CA SER A 207 -32.26 2.70 17.71
C SER A 207 -31.06 3.10 18.58
N ASP A 208 -30.29 2.14 19.09
CA ASP A 208 -29.06 2.36 19.85
C ASP A 208 -27.84 2.69 18.96
N GLY A 209 -28.01 2.78 17.64
CA GLY A 209 -26.93 3.01 16.69
C GLY A 209 -26.21 1.73 16.24
N THR A 210 -26.69 0.55 16.64
CA THR A 210 -26.15 -0.72 16.15
C THR A 210 -26.65 -0.98 14.73
N VAL A 211 -25.73 -1.37 13.84
CA VAL A 211 -26.02 -1.87 12.49
C VAL A 211 -25.51 -3.30 12.39
N VAL A 212 -26.36 -4.21 11.93
CA VAL A 212 -26.02 -5.60 11.71
C VAL A 212 -26.02 -5.86 10.22
N ASP A 213 -24.90 -6.37 9.71
CA ASP A 213 -24.77 -6.71 8.29
C ASP A 213 -25.47 -8.04 7.95
N PRO A 214 -25.57 -8.40 6.66
CA PRO A 214 -26.21 -9.66 6.25
C PRO A 214 -25.53 -10.92 6.83
N MET A 215 -24.29 -10.81 7.29
CA MET A 215 -23.50 -11.89 7.91
C MET A 215 -23.62 -11.89 9.45
N LEU A 216 -24.55 -11.12 10.01
CA LEU A 216 -24.81 -10.98 11.44
C LEU A 216 -23.70 -10.31 12.25
N ARG A 217 -22.77 -9.61 11.60
CA ARG A 217 -21.72 -8.84 12.26
C ARG A 217 -22.27 -7.50 12.72
N LYS A 218 -21.86 -7.08 13.92
CA LYS A 218 -22.30 -5.83 14.54
C LYS A 218 -21.28 -4.72 14.27
N PHE A 219 -21.78 -3.61 13.76
CA PHE A 219 -21.09 -2.35 13.61
C PHE A 219 -21.85 -1.27 14.38
N TYR A 220 -21.16 -0.20 14.74
CA TYR A 220 -21.75 0.92 15.46
C TYR A 220 -21.67 2.17 14.61
N VAL A 221 -22.77 2.91 14.51
CA VAL A 221 -22.79 4.25 13.91
C VAL A 221 -21.85 5.12 14.73
N SER A 222 -20.78 5.58 14.09
CA SER A 222 -19.81 6.48 14.70
C SER A 222 -20.25 7.92 14.53
N VAL A 223 -20.66 8.31 13.32
CA VAL A 223 -21.05 9.69 13.01
C VAL A 223 -22.27 9.71 12.10
N LEU A 224 -23.14 10.70 12.29
CA LEU A 224 -24.30 10.96 11.43
C LEU A 224 -24.50 12.47 11.30
N TYR A 225 -24.63 12.94 10.07
CA TYR A 225 -24.81 14.33 9.69
C TYR A 225 -25.94 14.42 8.67
N ILE A 226 -26.94 15.25 8.97
CA ILE A 226 -28.05 15.54 8.06
C ILE A 226 -27.88 16.97 7.58
N ASN A 227 -27.69 17.16 6.29
CA ASN A 227 -27.55 18.50 5.73
C ASN A 227 -28.92 19.19 5.58
N PRO A 228 -28.97 20.52 5.42
CA PRO A 228 -30.24 21.25 5.27
C PRO A 228 -31.11 20.81 4.08
N SER A 229 -30.52 20.15 3.09
CA SER A 229 -31.23 19.59 1.94
C SER A 229 -31.86 18.22 2.21
N GLY A 230 -31.67 17.66 3.42
CA GLY A 230 -32.18 16.35 3.80
C GLY A 230 -31.30 15.18 3.37
N ASN A 231 -30.08 15.41 2.85
CA ASN A 231 -29.14 14.32 2.59
C ASN A 231 -28.46 13.91 3.89
N VAL A 232 -28.25 12.61 4.06
CA VAL A 232 -27.64 12.02 5.24
C VAL A 232 -26.27 11.47 4.89
N PHE A 233 -25.28 11.86 5.67
CA PHE A 233 -23.89 11.44 5.56
C PHE A 233 -23.43 10.96 6.92
N GLY A 234 -22.81 9.80 6.98
CA GLY A 234 -22.33 9.26 8.25
C GLY A 234 -21.33 8.16 8.03
N GLY A 235 -21.11 7.39 9.08
CA GLY A 235 -20.31 6.20 8.96
C GLY A 235 -20.41 5.30 10.17
N LEU A 236 -19.85 4.13 9.97
CA LEU A 236 -19.76 3.06 10.94
C LEU A 236 -18.33 2.97 11.46
N SER A 237 -18.17 2.46 12.67
CA SER A 237 -16.88 2.00 13.18
C SER A 237 -16.59 0.61 12.61
N GLY A 238 -16.09 0.56 11.37
CA GLY A 238 -15.59 -0.65 10.71
C GLY A 238 -16.47 -1.25 9.64
N GLY A 239 -17.67 -0.69 9.47
CA GLY A 239 -18.64 -1.12 8.46
C GLY A 239 -18.70 -0.21 7.23
N GLY A 240 -17.88 0.83 7.15
CA GLY A 240 -17.89 1.75 6.01
C GLY A 240 -18.66 3.05 6.27
N LEU A 241 -18.93 3.76 5.18
CA LEU A 241 -19.61 5.04 5.11
C LEU A 241 -21.12 4.84 4.98
N LEU A 242 -21.89 5.79 5.50
CA LEU A 242 -23.35 5.83 5.37
C LEU A 242 -23.75 7.01 4.48
N LEU A 243 -24.52 6.73 3.44
CA LEU A 243 -25.15 7.73 2.57
C LEU A 243 -26.66 7.51 2.53
N GLY A 244 -27.47 8.56 2.59
CA GLY A 244 -28.92 8.41 2.52
C GLY A 244 -29.71 9.70 2.43
N ASP A 245 -31.01 9.60 2.71
CA ASP A 245 -31.97 10.70 2.64
C ASP A 245 -32.92 10.66 3.84
N GLU A 246 -33.07 11.82 4.50
CA GLU A 246 -33.88 12.04 5.70
C GLU A 246 -35.38 11.95 5.40
N ASN A 247 -35.83 12.31 4.20
CA ASN A 247 -37.25 12.26 3.82
C ASN A 247 -37.67 10.82 3.51
N VAL A 248 -36.79 10.06 2.86
CA VAL A 248 -37.03 8.64 2.53
C VAL A 248 -36.72 7.72 3.71
N LYS A 249 -35.93 8.20 4.68
CA LYS A 249 -35.45 7.44 5.84
C LYS A 249 -34.68 6.18 5.43
N LEU A 250 -33.95 6.23 4.33
CA LEU A 250 -33.16 5.11 3.81
C LEU A 250 -31.66 5.45 3.83
N LEU A 251 -30.86 4.54 4.39
CA LEU A 251 -29.41 4.61 4.45
C LEU A 251 -28.76 3.47 3.66
N ARG A 252 -27.62 3.75 3.04
CA ARG A 252 -26.82 2.83 2.23
C ARG A 252 -25.40 2.77 2.79
N VAL A 253 -24.87 1.56 2.90
CA VAL A 253 -23.51 1.31 3.35
C VAL A 253 -22.58 1.29 2.14
N HIS A 254 -21.49 2.03 2.23
CA HIS A 254 -20.43 2.08 1.22
C HIS A 254 -19.09 1.82 1.87
N GLU A 255 -18.41 0.77 1.45
CA GLU A 255 -17.07 0.48 1.93
C GLU A 255 -16.02 1.09 0.99
N PHE A 256 -14.86 1.46 1.55
CA PHE A 256 -13.79 2.06 0.77
C PHE A 256 -12.41 1.68 1.30
N GLY A 257 -11.53 1.32 0.36
CA GLY A 257 -10.14 0.95 0.63
C GLY A 257 -9.95 -0.55 0.89
N PRO A 258 -8.68 -0.99 0.98
CA PRO A 258 -8.36 -2.38 1.27
C PRO A 258 -8.80 -2.78 2.68
N LEU A 259 -9.13 -4.07 2.89
CA LEU A 259 -9.43 -4.61 4.22
C LEU A 259 -8.21 -4.54 5.15
N ASP A 260 -7.03 -4.87 4.63
CA ASP A 260 -5.75 -4.79 5.32
C ASP A 260 -4.90 -3.64 4.74
N ASN A 261 -4.36 -2.79 5.60
CA ASN A 261 -3.44 -1.73 5.18
C ASN A 261 -2.06 -2.28 4.85
N ASN A 262 -1.68 -3.45 5.36
CA ASN A 262 -0.48 -4.12 4.90
C ASN A 262 -0.82 -4.91 3.64
N VAL A 263 -0.65 -4.29 2.48
CA VAL A 263 -0.88 -4.93 1.19
C VAL A 263 0.43 -5.58 0.77
N SER A 264 0.45 -6.91 0.71
CA SER A 264 1.62 -7.71 0.37
C SER A 264 1.74 -7.99 -1.12
N THR A 265 0.60 -8.01 -1.82
CA THR A 265 0.53 -8.40 -3.23
C THR A 265 -0.67 -7.79 -3.93
N PHE A 266 -0.56 -7.61 -5.25
CA PHE A 266 -1.68 -7.19 -6.09
C PHE A 266 -1.55 -7.70 -7.53
N ALA A 267 -2.68 -7.77 -8.24
CA ALA A 267 -2.74 -8.14 -9.65
C ALA A 267 -3.89 -7.44 -10.38
N PHE A 268 -3.68 -7.13 -11.67
CA PHE A 268 -4.66 -6.46 -12.52
C PHE A 268 -5.43 -7.44 -13.41
N LEU A 269 -6.74 -7.25 -13.53
CA LEU A 269 -7.57 -7.91 -14.54
C LEU A 269 -8.77 -7.03 -14.88
N ASP A 270 -8.94 -6.71 -16.17
CA ASP A 270 -10.13 -6.01 -16.71
C ASP A 270 -10.54 -4.74 -15.95
N GLY A 271 -9.56 -3.93 -15.53
CA GLY A 271 -9.81 -2.70 -14.78
C GLY A 271 -10.02 -2.88 -13.27
N ASN A 272 -9.96 -4.12 -12.78
CA ASN A 272 -9.93 -4.44 -11.36
C ASN A 272 -8.51 -4.64 -10.86
N VAL A 273 -8.26 -4.26 -9.60
CA VAL A 273 -7.04 -4.55 -8.86
C VAL A 273 -7.41 -5.48 -7.71
N TYR A 274 -6.97 -6.73 -7.78
CA TYR A 274 -7.08 -7.68 -6.68
C TYR A 274 -5.86 -7.51 -5.79
N MET A 275 -6.07 -7.42 -4.49
CA MET A 275 -4.98 -7.21 -3.54
C MET A 275 -5.20 -8.01 -2.26
N GLY A 276 -4.11 -8.50 -1.70
CA GLY A 276 -4.09 -9.27 -0.46
C GLY A 276 -3.09 -8.70 0.53
N GLY A 277 -3.31 -8.98 1.81
CA GLY A 277 -2.41 -8.59 2.89
C GLY A 277 -1.82 -9.78 3.62
N ASN A 278 -0.62 -9.58 4.19
CA ASN A 278 0.08 -10.62 4.96
C ASN A 278 0.23 -10.27 6.45
N SER A 279 -0.47 -9.26 6.97
CA SER A 279 -0.31 -8.89 8.37
C SER A 279 -1.01 -9.87 9.30
N ASN A 280 -0.29 -10.29 10.33
CA ASN A 280 -0.89 -10.89 11.53
C ASN A 280 -1.42 -9.83 12.49
N ILE A 281 -1.22 -8.54 12.19
CA ILE A 281 -1.59 -7.45 13.08
C ILE A 281 -3.11 -7.31 13.03
N SER A 282 -3.76 -7.76 14.10
CA SER A 282 -5.11 -7.35 14.45
C SER A 282 -5.08 -5.84 14.69
N ASN A 283 -5.24 -5.02 13.64
CA ASN A 283 -5.52 -3.61 13.85
C ASN A 283 -6.82 -3.56 14.64
N LEU A 284 -6.76 -2.97 15.83
CA LEU A 284 -7.76 -2.96 16.91
C LEU A 284 -9.16 -2.43 16.54
N ALA A 285 -9.39 -2.17 15.25
CA ALA A 285 -10.63 -1.69 14.71
C ALA A 285 -11.33 -2.80 13.87
N SER A 286 -10.61 -3.52 12.98
CA SER A 286 -11.15 -4.56 12.09
C SER A 286 -10.36 -5.86 12.16
N ASN A 287 -11.01 -6.96 12.52
CA ASN A 287 -10.45 -8.31 12.30
C ASN A 287 -10.71 -8.84 10.88
N ARG A 288 -11.28 -8.01 9.98
CA ARG A 288 -11.61 -8.41 8.61
C ARG A 288 -10.34 -8.48 7.78
N LYS A 289 -10.09 -9.66 7.21
CA LYS A 289 -8.97 -9.97 6.33
C LYS A 289 -9.47 -10.67 5.07
N GLY A 290 -8.61 -10.81 4.09
CA GLY A 290 -8.90 -11.52 2.85
C GLY A 290 -8.39 -10.73 1.64
N ILE A 291 -9.13 -10.83 0.54
CA ILE A 291 -8.77 -10.20 -0.73
C ILE A 291 -9.70 -9.02 -0.95
N SER A 292 -9.13 -7.87 -1.28
CA SER A 292 -9.87 -6.68 -1.71
C SER A 292 -9.78 -6.54 -3.23
N CYS A 293 -10.88 -6.20 -3.87
CA CYS A 293 -10.97 -5.96 -5.30
C CYS A 293 -11.40 -4.50 -5.50
N PHE A 294 -10.54 -3.72 -6.15
CA PHE A 294 -10.79 -2.32 -6.47
C PHE A 294 -11.07 -2.15 -7.96
N ASN A 295 -12.27 -1.72 -8.31
CA ASN A 295 -12.60 -1.36 -9.69
C ASN A 295 -12.13 0.07 -9.99
N THR A 296 -11.11 0.20 -10.83
CA THR A 296 -10.48 1.49 -11.14
C THR A 296 -11.35 2.43 -11.99
N THR A 297 -12.38 1.91 -12.65
CA THR A 297 -13.29 2.69 -13.51
C THR A 297 -14.47 3.23 -12.72
N GLU A 298 -15.07 2.40 -11.87
CA GLU A 298 -16.26 2.73 -11.09
C GLU A 298 -15.92 3.33 -9.71
N ASN A 299 -14.67 3.22 -9.28
CA ASN A 299 -14.20 3.57 -7.94
C ASN A 299 -14.95 2.81 -6.83
N THR A 300 -15.23 1.53 -7.08
CA THR A 300 -15.97 0.64 -6.17
C THR A 300 -15.07 -0.45 -5.59
N TRP A 301 -15.44 -0.92 -4.40
CA TRP A 301 -14.70 -1.94 -3.67
C TRP A 301 -15.57 -3.17 -3.44
N GLN A 302 -14.98 -4.35 -3.61
CA GLN A 302 -15.56 -5.65 -3.33
C GLN A 302 -14.56 -6.51 -2.56
N TYR A 303 -15.05 -7.49 -1.80
CA TYR A 303 -14.18 -8.23 -0.89
C TYR A 303 -14.48 -9.74 -0.90
N PHE A 304 -13.41 -10.54 -0.84
CA PHE A 304 -13.47 -11.94 -0.45
C PHE A 304 -12.91 -12.05 0.97
N GLU A 305 -13.80 -12.04 1.96
CA GLU A 305 -13.39 -12.06 3.36
C GLU A 305 -13.01 -13.48 3.80
N SER A 306 -11.93 -13.60 4.55
CA SER A 306 -11.41 -14.89 5.04
C SER A 306 -12.38 -15.59 5.99
N GLU A 307 -13.19 -14.84 6.74
CA GLU A 307 -14.21 -15.40 7.63
C GLU A 307 -15.28 -16.21 6.87
N PHE A 308 -15.60 -15.80 5.64
CA PHE A 308 -16.66 -16.41 4.82
C PHE A 308 -16.13 -17.24 3.65
N THR A 309 -14.81 -17.24 3.43
CA THR A 309 -14.15 -17.94 2.32
C THR A 309 -13.15 -18.94 2.89
N LEU A 310 -13.56 -20.21 3.01
CA LEU A 310 -12.79 -21.27 3.66
C LEU A 310 -11.40 -21.45 3.03
N GLU A 311 -11.29 -21.27 1.72
CA GLU A 311 -10.07 -21.45 0.94
C GLU A 311 -9.03 -20.37 1.18
N ILE A 312 -9.40 -19.25 1.81
CA ILE A 312 -8.48 -18.18 2.26
C ILE A 312 -8.64 -17.85 3.75
N ARG A 313 -9.15 -18.78 4.57
CA ARG A 313 -9.56 -18.56 5.97
C ARG A 313 -8.51 -17.97 6.91
N ASN A 314 -7.23 -18.27 6.72
CA ASN A 314 -6.16 -17.67 7.55
C ASN A 314 -5.98 -16.16 7.28
N GLY A 315 -6.47 -15.66 6.14
CA GLY A 315 -6.41 -14.24 5.78
C GLY A 315 -5.00 -13.72 5.53
N ILE A 316 -3.99 -14.59 5.49
CA ILE A 316 -2.61 -14.27 5.11
C ILE A 316 -2.45 -14.61 3.64
N ILE A 317 -2.38 -13.57 2.82
CA ILE A 317 -2.23 -13.66 1.38
C ILE A 317 -0.80 -13.25 1.03
N ASN A 318 -0.03 -14.16 0.43
CA ASN A 318 1.38 -13.94 0.10
C ASN A 318 1.57 -13.50 -1.35
N LYS A 319 0.78 -14.06 -2.29
CA LYS A 319 0.85 -13.73 -3.72
C LYS A 319 -0.52 -13.89 -4.36
N ILE A 320 -0.87 -13.01 -5.29
CA ILE A 320 -2.04 -13.17 -6.17
C ILE A 320 -1.55 -13.18 -7.61
N SER A 321 -2.10 -14.08 -8.42
CA SER A 321 -1.92 -14.08 -9.87
C SER A 321 -3.27 -14.33 -10.54
N VAL A 322 -3.55 -13.63 -11.63
CA VAL A 322 -4.85 -13.66 -12.30
C VAL A 322 -4.70 -13.86 -13.79
N ASN A 323 -5.63 -14.59 -14.37
CA ASN A 323 -5.91 -14.63 -15.80
C ASN A 323 -7.42 -14.42 -16.01
N PRO A 324 -7.93 -14.33 -17.25
CA PRO A 324 -9.36 -14.07 -17.49
C PRO A 324 -10.33 -15.08 -16.87
N ASP A 325 -9.91 -16.32 -16.62
CA ASP A 325 -10.77 -17.39 -16.10
C ASP A 325 -10.59 -17.65 -14.60
N PHE A 326 -9.41 -17.35 -14.05
CA PHE A 326 -8.97 -17.78 -12.73
C PHE A 326 -8.19 -16.72 -11.96
N MET A 327 -8.40 -16.71 -10.65
CA MET A 327 -7.53 -16.05 -9.68
C MET A 327 -6.88 -17.10 -8.79
N ALA A 328 -5.55 -17.21 -8.86
CA ALA A 328 -4.73 -18.05 -8.03
C ALA A 328 -4.16 -17.24 -6.86
N VAL A 329 -4.24 -17.80 -5.66
CA VAL A 329 -3.90 -17.10 -4.42
C VAL A 329 -3.00 -17.99 -3.56
N GLY A 330 -1.80 -17.49 -3.30
CA GLY A 330 -0.83 -18.12 -2.43
C GLY A 330 -1.10 -17.70 -1.01
N THR A 331 -1.38 -18.65 -0.13
CA THR A 331 -1.71 -18.40 1.27
C THR A 331 -0.79 -19.17 2.19
N SER A 332 -0.89 -18.93 3.50
CA SER A 332 -0.22 -19.75 4.52
C SER A 332 -0.90 -21.10 4.79
N GLN A 333 -2.01 -21.42 4.11
CA GLN A 333 -2.74 -22.69 4.24
C GLN A 333 -2.77 -23.53 2.94
N GLY A 334 -2.13 -23.05 1.87
CA GLY A 334 -2.08 -23.69 0.57
C GLY A 334 -2.33 -22.73 -0.58
N VAL A 335 -2.59 -23.30 -1.77
CA VAL A 335 -2.96 -22.57 -2.98
C VAL A 335 -4.48 -22.59 -3.12
N ALA A 336 -5.10 -21.42 -3.10
CA ALA A 336 -6.51 -21.26 -3.43
C ALA A 336 -6.67 -20.82 -4.89
N LEU A 337 -7.65 -21.41 -5.60
CA LEU A 337 -7.98 -21.08 -6.98
C LEU A 337 -9.46 -20.72 -7.07
N TYR A 338 -9.75 -19.48 -7.45
CA TYR A 338 -11.10 -19.01 -7.75
C TYR A 338 -11.36 -19.09 -9.24
N ASN A 339 -12.48 -19.69 -9.64
CA ASN A 339 -12.93 -19.65 -11.04
C ASN A 339 -13.97 -18.54 -11.20
N PHE A 340 -13.66 -17.50 -11.98
CA PHE A 340 -14.53 -16.34 -12.16
C PHE A 340 -15.87 -16.72 -12.80
N LYS A 341 -15.87 -17.64 -13.77
CA LYS A 341 -17.07 -18.05 -14.51
C LYS A 341 -18.06 -18.86 -13.66
N LYS A 342 -17.54 -19.74 -12.80
CA LYS A 342 -18.33 -20.66 -11.96
C LYS A 342 -18.58 -20.11 -10.55
N GLY A 343 -17.84 -19.06 -10.14
CA GLY A 343 -18.00 -18.40 -8.85
C GLY A 343 -17.65 -19.27 -7.65
N PHE A 344 -16.73 -20.23 -7.80
CA PHE A 344 -16.35 -21.16 -6.73
C PHE A 344 -14.84 -21.22 -6.53
N TRP A 345 -14.47 -21.53 -5.29
CA TRP A 345 -13.10 -21.69 -4.85
C TRP A 345 -12.71 -23.17 -4.79
N GLN A 346 -11.42 -23.44 -4.93
CA GLN A 346 -10.80 -24.72 -4.63
C GLN A 346 -9.52 -24.48 -3.84
N LEU A 347 -9.20 -25.37 -2.90
CA LEU A 347 -7.94 -25.35 -2.15
C LEU A 347 -7.12 -26.61 -2.44
N ARG A 348 -5.80 -26.42 -2.56
CA ARG A 348 -4.80 -27.48 -2.49
C ARG A 348 -3.83 -27.13 -1.37
N ASN A 349 -3.53 -28.09 -0.51
CA ASN A 349 -2.67 -28.00 0.66
C ASN A 349 -1.75 -29.23 0.69
N VAL A 350 -1.02 -29.46 1.78
CA VAL A 350 -0.16 -30.66 1.94
C VAL A 350 -0.90 -31.98 1.76
N ASP A 351 -2.19 -32.07 2.15
CA ASP A 351 -3.02 -33.26 1.95
C ASP A 351 -3.34 -33.53 0.46
N ARG A 352 -3.03 -32.56 -0.40
CA ARG A 352 -3.19 -32.57 -1.85
C ARG A 352 -1.85 -32.32 -2.55
N PHE A 353 -0.79 -32.92 -2.03
CA PHE A 353 0.56 -33.01 -2.63
C PHE A 353 1.42 -31.73 -2.59
N LEU A 354 0.93 -30.59 -2.08
CA LEU A 354 1.80 -29.42 -1.94
C LEU A 354 2.98 -29.75 -0.99
N PRO A 355 4.21 -29.31 -1.32
CA PRO A 355 5.39 -29.56 -0.47
C PRO A 355 5.27 -28.89 0.92
N SER A 356 4.59 -27.75 1.00
CA SER A 356 4.26 -27.03 2.23
C SER A 356 2.98 -26.22 2.04
N ASN A 357 2.30 -25.91 3.15
CA ASN A 357 1.12 -25.05 3.14
C ASN A 357 1.46 -23.57 2.90
N ASN A 358 2.69 -23.14 3.20
CA ASN A 358 3.07 -21.75 3.03
C ASN A 358 3.52 -21.48 1.59
N VAL A 359 2.57 -21.05 0.75
CA VAL A 359 2.79 -20.71 -0.66
C VAL A 359 3.32 -19.28 -0.73
N THR A 360 4.55 -19.12 -1.20
CA THR A 360 5.29 -17.86 -1.20
C THR A 360 5.21 -17.12 -2.53
N SER A 361 5.07 -17.85 -3.65
CA SER A 361 4.92 -17.26 -4.98
C SER A 361 4.02 -18.13 -5.86
N ILE A 362 3.37 -17.51 -6.84
CA ILE A 362 2.51 -18.16 -7.83
C ILE A 362 2.84 -17.59 -9.20
N ALA A 363 2.96 -18.49 -10.18
CA ALA A 363 2.98 -18.13 -11.59
C ALA A 363 1.83 -18.85 -12.30
N LEU A 364 0.93 -18.08 -12.91
CA LEU A 364 -0.28 -18.56 -13.57
C LEU A 364 -0.23 -18.18 -15.05
N ASN A 365 -0.51 -19.15 -15.93
CA ASN A 365 -0.83 -18.88 -17.34
C ASN A 365 -2.21 -19.49 -17.65
N ASP A 366 -2.55 -19.70 -18.92
CA ASP A 366 -3.88 -20.23 -19.31
C ASP A 366 -4.06 -21.73 -19.05
N THR A 367 -2.97 -22.49 -18.87
CA THR A 367 -2.97 -23.97 -18.79
C THR A 367 -2.31 -24.53 -17.54
N LEU A 368 -1.46 -23.74 -16.88
CA LEU A 368 -0.65 -24.15 -15.74
C LEU A 368 -0.70 -23.13 -14.61
N LEU A 369 -0.66 -23.68 -13.39
CA LEU A 369 -0.41 -22.95 -12.16
C LEU A 369 0.81 -23.56 -11.48
N PHE A 370 1.87 -22.77 -11.34
CA PHE A 370 3.05 -23.11 -10.54
C PHE A 370 2.90 -22.50 -9.15
N ALA A 371 3.07 -23.34 -8.13
CA ALA A 371 2.96 -22.98 -6.73
C ALA A 371 4.30 -23.15 -6.04
N GLY A 372 4.98 -22.03 -5.81
CA GLY A 372 6.21 -21.98 -5.03
C GLY A 372 5.90 -21.95 -3.54
N THR A 373 6.59 -22.77 -2.77
CA THR A 373 6.43 -22.87 -1.32
C THR A 373 7.76 -22.66 -0.61
N ASP A 374 7.75 -22.62 0.71
CA ASP A 374 8.96 -22.60 1.51
C ASP A 374 9.73 -23.93 1.59
N TYR A 375 9.22 -25.00 0.97
CA TYR A 375 9.85 -26.33 0.94
C TYR A 375 9.97 -26.96 -0.45
N GLY A 376 9.58 -26.25 -1.51
CA GLY A 376 9.66 -26.74 -2.88
C GLY A 376 8.64 -26.07 -3.79
N LEU A 377 8.43 -26.66 -4.97
CA LEU A 377 7.54 -26.13 -6.00
C LEU A 377 6.67 -27.25 -6.57
N LEU A 378 5.40 -26.97 -6.81
CA LEU A 378 4.46 -27.89 -7.45
C LEU A 378 3.77 -27.25 -8.65
N VAL A 379 3.43 -28.08 -9.64
CA VAL A 379 2.73 -27.65 -10.86
C VAL A 379 1.35 -28.29 -10.92
N PHE A 380 0.34 -27.50 -11.25
CA PHE A 380 -1.04 -27.95 -11.46
C PHE A 380 -1.48 -27.65 -12.88
N SER A 381 -2.19 -28.58 -13.51
CA SER A 381 -2.95 -28.32 -14.73
C SER A 381 -4.25 -27.58 -14.38
N ILE A 382 -4.61 -26.60 -15.19
CA ILE A 382 -5.91 -25.91 -15.16
C ILE A 382 -6.64 -26.17 -16.49
N PRO A 383 -7.99 -26.23 -16.51
CA PRO A 383 -8.93 -25.81 -15.45
C PRO A 383 -9.20 -26.84 -14.35
N GLU A 384 -8.73 -28.08 -14.46
CA GLU A 384 -9.09 -29.17 -13.52
C GLU A 384 -8.45 -29.01 -12.13
N PHE A 385 -7.40 -28.20 -12.03
CA PHE A 385 -6.61 -27.97 -10.81
C PHE A 385 -6.09 -29.27 -10.19
N ILE A 386 -5.45 -30.07 -11.04
CA ILE A 386 -4.88 -31.38 -10.72
C ILE A 386 -3.35 -31.26 -10.77
N PRO A 387 -2.63 -31.80 -9.77
CA PRO A 387 -1.18 -31.78 -9.80
C PRO A 387 -0.63 -32.57 -10.99
N VAL A 388 0.28 -31.97 -11.77
CA VAL A 388 1.03 -32.65 -12.84
C VAL A 388 1.97 -33.70 -12.23
N HIS A 389 2.63 -33.29 -11.14
CA HIS A 389 3.55 -34.12 -10.35
C HIS A 389 2.99 -34.33 -8.94
N LYS A 390 3.18 -35.52 -8.35
CA LYS A 390 2.70 -35.81 -6.97
C LYS A 390 3.68 -35.41 -5.87
N THR A 391 4.81 -34.84 -6.24
CA THR A 391 5.88 -34.38 -5.34
C THR A 391 6.45 -33.06 -5.85
N SER A 392 7.21 -32.36 -5.01
CA SER A 392 7.96 -31.19 -5.44
C SER A 392 8.83 -31.52 -6.67
N ILE A 393 8.86 -30.62 -7.64
CA ILE A 393 9.79 -30.72 -8.78
C ILE A 393 11.17 -30.14 -8.43
N LEU A 394 11.25 -29.24 -7.43
CA LEU A 394 12.52 -28.77 -6.88
C LEU A 394 12.99 -29.65 -5.72
N PRO A 395 14.31 -29.66 -5.42
CA PRO A 395 14.84 -30.36 -4.25
C PRO A 395 14.12 -29.98 -2.95
N VAL A 396 13.98 -30.93 -2.03
CA VAL A 396 13.35 -30.69 -0.72
C VAL A 396 14.11 -29.60 0.04
N TYR A 397 13.38 -28.75 0.78
CA TYR A 397 13.91 -27.59 1.50
C TYR A 397 14.38 -26.42 0.61
N THR A 398 14.05 -26.45 -0.68
CA THR A 398 14.23 -25.30 -1.58
C THR A 398 13.07 -24.34 -1.39
N ARG A 399 13.31 -23.22 -0.70
CA ARG A 399 12.35 -22.13 -0.59
C ARG A 399 12.30 -21.38 -1.90
N VAL A 400 11.13 -21.35 -2.52
CA VAL A 400 10.84 -20.45 -3.64
C VAL A 400 10.56 -19.06 -3.08
N ASN A 401 11.24 -18.05 -3.59
CA ASN A 401 11.02 -16.66 -3.21
C ASN A 401 10.18 -15.95 -4.26
N ASP A 402 10.46 -16.18 -5.55
CA ASP A 402 9.75 -15.52 -6.63
C ASP A 402 9.83 -16.32 -7.94
N MET A 403 8.93 -16.04 -8.88
CA MET A 403 8.78 -16.78 -10.14
C MET A 403 8.27 -15.88 -11.26
N VAL A 404 8.83 -16.06 -12.45
CA VAL A 404 8.43 -15.29 -13.64
C VAL A 404 8.55 -16.11 -14.91
N PHE A 405 7.57 -15.98 -15.81
CA PHE A 405 7.60 -16.63 -17.12
C PHE A 405 8.40 -15.80 -18.13
N SER A 406 9.23 -16.49 -18.92
CA SER A 406 9.91 -15.98 -20.11
C SER A 406 9.58 -16.89 -21.29
N GLY A 407 8.47 -16.62 -21.98
CA GLY A 407 7.94 -17.57 -22.98
C GLY A 407 7.51 -18.86 -22.31
N ASP A 408 8.01 -20.00 -22.79
CA ASP A 408 7.70 -21.34 -22.26
C ASP A 408 8.56 -21.73 -21.03
N THR A 409 9.57 -20.93 -20.69
CA THR A 409 10.46 -21.18 -19.56
C THR A 409 9.99 -20.40 -18.34
N LEU A 410 9.81 -21.08 -17.22
CA LEU A 410 9.60 -20.47 -15.91
C LEU A 410 10.94 -20.30 -15.20
N TRP A 411 11.32 -19.06 -14.89
CA TRP A 411 12.46 -18.77 -14.04
C TRP A 411 12.01 -18.68 -12.57
N VAL A 412 12.78 -19.30 -11.69
CA VAL A 412 12.47 -19.44 -10.27
C VAL A 412 13.64 -18.93 -9.43
N ALA A 413 13.37 -17.91 -8.63
CA ALA A 413 14.27 -17.39 -7.62
C ALA A 413 14.11 -18.19 -6.31
N THR A 414 15.21 -18.70 -5.77
CA THR A 414 15.17 -19.56 -4.57
C THR A 414 16.23 -19.18 -3.53
N ASN A 415 16.16 -19.81 -2.36
CA ASN A 415 17.24 -19.78 -1.37
C ASN A 415 18.47 -20.62 -1.77
N ASN A 416 18.41 -21.34 -2.89
CA ASN A 416 19.45 -22.20 -3.41
C ASN A 416 19.70 -21.87 -4.90
N GLY A 417 20.03 -20.61 -5.22
CA GLY A 417 20.29 -20.20 -6.61
C GLY A 417 19.04 -20.02 -7.48
N LEU A 418 19.22 -20.14 -8.80
CA LEU A 418 18.19 -19.96 -9.83
C LEU A 418 17.82 -21.28 -10.48
N TYR A 419 16.53 -21.48 -10.74
CA TYR A 419 16.07 -22.60 -11.57
C TYR A 419 15.38 -22.08 -12.82
N ALA A 420 15.57 -22.76 -13.95
CA ALA A 420 14.75 -22.63 -15.14
C ALA A 420 14.00 -23.94 -15.35
N ILE A 421 12.69 -23.82 -15.56
CA ILE A 421 11.76 -24.95 -15.64
C ILE A 421 11.02 -24.87 -16.97
N GLU A 422 11.08 -25.96 -17.73
CA GLU A 422 10.44 -26.11 -19.04
C GLU A 422 9.60 -27.40 -19.07
N ASP A 423 8.82 -27.57 -20.13
CA ASP A 423 8.04 -28.77 -20.41
C ASP A 423 7.22 -29.23 -19.20
N TYR A 424 6.36 -28.35 -18.66
CA TYR A 424 5.45 -28.67 -17.56
C TYR A 424 6.15 -29.14 -16.26
N GLY A 425 7.44 -28.85 -16.10
CA GLY A 425 8.23 -29.30 -14.94
C GLY A 425 9.14 -30.50 -15.22
N GLU A 426 9.16 -31.05 -16.43
CA GLU A 426 9.99 -32.20 -16.80
C GLU A 426 11.47 -31.83 -16.99
N LYS A 427 11.74 -30.63 -17.50
CA LYS A 427 13.09 -30.14 -17.73
C LYS A 427 13.44 -29.09 -16.69
N ILE A 428 14.39 -29.43 -15.82
CA ILE A 428 14.84 -28.57 -14.73
C ILE A 428 16.32 -28.25 -14.92
N HIS A 429 16.66 -26.97 -14.89
CA HIS A 429 18.02 -26.49 -14.98
C HIS A 429 18.32 -25.64 -13.76
N HIS A 430 19.37 -26.01 -13.03
CA HIS A 430 19.81 -25.30 -11.84
C HIS A 430 21.06 -24.50 -12.13
N PHE A 431 21.11 -23.29 -11.59
CA PHE A 431 22.17 -22.34 -11.82
C PHE A 431 22.66 -21.72 -10.51
N ASP A 432 23.98 -21.55 -10.41
CA ASP A 432 24.58 -20.75 -9.35
C ASP A 432 24.33 -19.24 -9.53
N MET A 433 24.88 -18.43 -8.63
CA MET A 433 24.74 -16.96 -8.65
C MET A 433 25.47 -16.28 -9.83
N TYR A 434 26.17 -17.04 -10.67
CA TYR A 434 26.86 -16.58 -11.87
C TYR A 434 26.22 -17.15 -13.15
N LEU A 435 25.07 -17.81 -13.04
CA LEU A 435 24.39 -18.53 -14.11
C LEU A 435 25.21 -19.67 -14.73
N THR A 436 26.12 -20.24 -13.94
CA THR A 436 26.77 -21.50 -14.29
C THR A 436 25.79 -22.63 -14.00
N LYS A 437 25.54 -23.47 -15.01
CA LYS A 437 24.69 -24.65 -14.84
C LYS A 437 25.39 -25.66 -13.92
N ILE A 438 24.67 -26.12 -12.91
CA ILE A 438 25.13 -27.04 -11.87
C ILE A 438 24.13 -28.18 -11.68
N ASP A 439 24.47 -29.17 -10.85
CA ASP A 439 23.53 -30.24 -10.54
C ASP A 439 22.32 -29.69 -9.77
N PRO A 440 21.08 -30.14 -10.06
CA PRO A 440 19.90 -29.67 -9.35
C PRO A 440 19.94 -29.79 -7.83
N ALA A 441 20.68 -30.76 -7.27
CA ALA A 441 20.81 -30.96 -5.83
C ALA A 441 22.04 -30.24 -5.22
N GLU A 442 22.87 -29.59 -6.03
CA GLU A 442 24.08 -28.92 -5.55
C GLU A 442 23.72 -27.69 -4.69
N PRO A 443 24.31 -27.50 -3.51
CA PRO A 443 24.02 -26.34 -2.69
C PRO A 443 24.74 -25.09 -3.22
N VAL A 444 23.99 -24.02 -3.40
CA VAL A 444 24.47 -22.69 -3.80
C VAL A 444 24.40 -21.76 -2.60
N ALA A 445 25.49 -21.03 -2.35
CA ALA A 445 25.48 -19.97 -1.36
C ALA A 445 24.63 -18.78 -1.87
N PHE A 446 23.90 -18.13 -0.95
CA PHE A 446 23.07 -16.94 -1.17
C PHE A 446 21.72 -17.20 -1.83
N SER A 447 20.72 -16.40 -1.44
CA SER A 447 19.37 -16.43 -2.02
C SER A 447 19.22 -15.43 -3.15
N VAL A 448 18.38 -15.82 -4.12
CA VAL A 448 17.74 -14.89 -5.04
C VAL A 448 16.35 -14.62 -4.49
N ASN A 449 16.05 -13.36 -4.18
CA ASN A 449 14.80 -13.00 -3.51
C ASN A 449 13.69 -12.60 -4.50
N ALA A 450 14.08 -12.02 -5.63
CA ALA A 450 13.19 -11.46 -6.65
C ALA A 450 13.82 -11.63 -8.03
N ILE A 451 12.99 -11.86 -9.04
CA ILE A 451 13.39 -12.07 -10.43
C ILE A 451 12.35 -11.49 -11.40
N GLU A 452 12.82 -10.89 -12.48
CA GLU A 452 11.98 -10.30 -13.52
C GLU A 452 12.55 -10.60 -14.91
N VAL A 453 11.68 -10.69 -15.91
CA VAL A 453 12.08 -10.80 -17.31
C VAL A 453 12.06 -9.40 -17.93
N GLY A 454 13.21 -8.92 -18.37
CA GLY A 454 13.32 -7.70 -19.19
C GLY A 454 13.39 -8.03 -20.68
N ASP A 455 13.45 -6.99 -21.51
CA ASP A 455 13.41 -7.10 -22.98
C ASP A 455 14.44 -8.06 -23.61
N HIS A 456 15.57 -8.26 -22.94
CA HIS A 456 16.72 -8.99 -23.49
C HIS A 456 17.27 -10.06 -22.55
N GLY A 457 16.61 -10.33 -21.43
CA GLY A 457 17.25 -11.03 -20.34
C GLY A 457 16.40 -11.18 -19.09
N ILE A 458 17.00 -11.77 -18.05
CA ILE A 458 16.44 -11.76 -16.70
C ILE A 458 17.20 -10.75 -15.84
N ILE A 459 16.47 -10.10 -14.95
CA ILE A 459 17.00 -9.24 -13.89
C ILE A 459 16.69 -9.93 -12.58
N PHE A 460 17.68 -10.10 -11.71
CA PHE A 460 17.48 -10.79 -10.45
C PHE A 460 18.33 -10.20 -9.33
N SER A 461 17.90 -10.45 -8.10
CA SER A 461 18.63 -10.02 -6.91
C SER A 461 19.73 -11.00 -6.51
N LYS A 462 20.93 -10.49 -6.24
CA LYS A 462 22.09 -11.25 -5.75
C LYS A 462 22.69 -10.50 -4.56
N ARG A 463 22.65 -11.07 -3.34
CA ARG A 463 23.19 -10.44 -2.12
C ARG A 463 22.74 -8.96 -1.95
N ASN A 464 21.45 -8.69 -2.14
CA ASN A 464 20.89 -7.33 -2.10
C ASN A 464 21.50 -6.38 -3.16
N SER A 465 21.98 -6.91 -4.28
CA SER A 465 22.40 -6.16 -5.47
C SER A 465 21.60 -6.64 -6.69
N LEU A 466 21.60 -5.89 -7.78
CA LEU A 466 20.88 -6.23 -9.00
C LEU A 466 21.83 -6.77 -10.07
N CYS A 467 21.48 -7.91 -10.65
CA CYS A 467 22.18 -8.49 -11.78
C CYS A 467 21.22 -8.60 -12.97
N GLN A 468 21.73 -8.36 -14.17
CA GLN A 468 21.05 -8.63 -15.42
C GLN A 468 21.84 -9.65 -16.21
N TYR A 469 21.14 -10.65 -16.73
CA TYR A 469 21.70 -11.61 -17.66
C TYR A 469 21.11 -11.40 -19.05
N ASP A 470 21.94 -11.03 -20.02
CA ASP A 470 21.51 -10.85 -21.42
C ASP A 470 21.58 -12.20 -22.17
N PHE A 471 20.42 -12.67 -22.63
CA PHE A 471 20.31 -13.95 -23.35
C PHE A 471 21.05 -13.95 -24.70
N ARG A 472 21.23 -12.78 -25.34
CA ARG A 472 21.84 -12.69 -26.68
C ARG A 472 23.35 -12.95 -26.64
N ASN A 473 24.00 -12.45 -25.58
CA ASN A 473 25.45 -12.48 -25.46
C ASN A 473 25.94 -13.46 -24.38
N GLY A 474 25.03 -14.06 -23.60
CA GLY A 474 25.35 -14.96 -22.50
C GLY A 474 26.18 -14.29 -21.40
N LYS A 475 26.03 -12.97 -21.24
CA LYS A 475 26.82 -12.18 -20.29
C LYS A 475 25.97 -11.79 -19.08
N LEU A 476 26.49 -12.09 -17.91
CA LEU A 476 26.03 -11.53 -16.66
C LEU A 476 26.64 -10.14 -16.46
N LEU A 477 25.78 -9.16 -16.27
CA LEU A 477 26.12 -7.78 -15.95
C LEU A 477 25.61 -7.49 -14.54
N GLU A 478 26.49 -7.05 -13.64
CA GLU A 478 26.04 -6.43 -12.40
C GLU A 478 25.57 -5.02 -12.76
N LEU A 479 24.25 -4.80 -12.69
CA LEU A 479 23.62 -3.60 -13.24
C LEU A 479 24.14 -2.36 -12.54
N LEU A 480 24.25 -2.40 -11.22
CA LEU A 480 24.68 -1.28 -10.40
C LEU A 480 25.12 -1.75 -9.00
N ASP A 481 26.28 -1.25 -8.53
CA ASP A 481 26.64 -1.26 -7.09
C ASP A 481 26.04 0.00 -6.43
N ILE A 482 24.71 0.08 -6.35
CA ILE A 482 24.04 1.14 -5.57
C ILE A 482 24.26 0.81 -4.09
N ALA A 483 25.17 1.55 -3.46
CA ALA A 483 25.52 1.36 -2.05
C ALA A 483 24.29 1.39 -1.13
N GLU A 484 23.27 2.16 -1.49
CA GLU A 484 22.01 2.29 -0.74
C GLU A 484 21.13 1.03 -0.83
N ILE A 485 21.17 0.27 -1.93
CA ILE A 485 20.43 -0.99 -2.10
C ILE A 485 21.19 -2.16 -1.44
N LYS A 486 22.53 -2.12 -1.40
CA LYS A 486 23.43 -3.22 -0.98
C LYS A 486 23.13 -3.85 0.39
N ASN A 487 22.39 -3.15 1.26
CA ASN A 487 22.00 -3.63 2.59
C ASN A 487 20.48 -3.72 2.80
N LYS A 488 19.69 -3.63 1.71
CA LYS A 488 18.23 -3.69 1.75
C LYS A 488 17.75 -5.05 1.31
N TYR A 489 16.71 -5.54 1.97
CA TYR A 489 16.03 -6.74 1.49
C TYR A 489 15.17 -6.36 0.29
N ILE A 490 15.47 -6.94 -0.87
CA ILE A 490 14.69 -6.76 -2.10
C ILE A 490 13.52 -7.75 -2.06
N PHE A 491 12.30 -7.23 -2.19
CA PHE A 491 11.08 -8.04 -2.24
C PHE A 491 10.64 -8.34 -3.67
N ASP A 492 10.75 -7.36 -4.56
CA ASP A 492 10.23 -7.47 -5.93
C ASP A 492 11.00 -6.56 -6.90
N ILE A 493 10.98 -6.94 -8.18
CA ILE A 493 11.62 -6.21 -9.28
C ILE A 493 10.62 -6.18 -10.44
N LYS A 494 10.40 -5.01 -11.04
CA LYS A 494 9.70 -4.88 -12.32
C LYS A 494 10.45 -4.01 -13.31
N SER A 495 10.30 -4.32 -14.58
CA SER A 495 10.93 -3.58 -15.68
C SER A 495 9.90 -3.21 -16.74
N ASN A 496 10.09 -2.08 -17.40
CA ASN A 496 9.31 -1.66 -18.57
C ASN A 496 10.20 -1.36 -19.80
N GLY A 497 11.40 -1.94 -19.83
CA GLY A 497 12.41 -1.78 -20.89
C GLY A 497 13.31 -0.56 -20.72
N ASN A 498 12.78 0.56 -20.22
CA ASN A 498 13.56 1.79 -19.96
C ASN A 498 13.91 1.99 -18.48
N TYR A 499 13.04 1.52 -17.59
CA TYR A 499 13.17 1.67 -16.14
C TYR A 499 13.01 0.33 -15.44
N ILE A 500 13.71 0.19 -14.33
CA ILE A 500 13.56 -0.89 -13.35
C ILE A 500 13.04 -0.26 -12.06
N CYS A 501 11.96 -0.80 -11.51
CA CYS A 501 11.52 -0.47 -10.16
C CYS A 501 11.84 -1.65 -9.23
N VAL A 502 12.41 -1.35 -8.07
CA VAL A 502 12.80 -2.34 -7.07
C VAL A 502 12.11 -2.03 -5.75
N GLY A 503 11.24 -2.93 -5.29
CA GLY A 503 10.61 -2.87 -3.97
C GLY A 503 11.54 -3.41 -2.89
N THR A 504 11.67 -2.69 -1.77
CA THR A 504 12.57 -3.08 -0.67
C THR A 504 11.94 -2.92 0.71
N ASN A 505 12.64 -3.34 1.75
CA ASN A 505 12.25 -3.08 3.14
C ASN A 505 12.50 -1.64 3.63
N ASP A 506 12.93 -0.74 2.75
CA ASP A 506 13.09 0.68 3.03
C ASP A 506 12.84 1.49 1.77
N GLY A 507 11.58 1.55 1.32
CA GLY A 507 11.14 2.27 0.13
C GLY A 507 11.35 1.49 -1.17
N ALA A 508 11.27 2.22 -2.29
CA ALA A 508 11.48 1.68 -3.62
C ALA A 508 12.59 2.42 -4.36
N PHE A 509 13.27 1.76 -5.29
CA PHE A 509 14.26 2.38 -6.14
C PHE A 509 13.77 2.37 -7.59
N LEU A 510 13.63 3.54 -8.19
CA LEU A 510 13.33 3.69 -9.61
C LEU A 510 14.63 3.99 -10.35
N ILE A 511 15.04 3.07 -11.22
CA ILE A 511 16.34 3.08 -11.89
C ILE A 511 16.09 3.21 -13.40
N ARG A 512 16.75 4.18 -14.04
CA ARG A 512 16.78 4.32 -15.49
C ARG A 512 17.92 3.49 -16.07
N ILE A 513 17.59 2.59 -16.99
CA ILE A 513 18.54 1.59 -17.51
C ILE A 513 19.66 2.25 -18.33
N ASN A 514 19.34 3.26 -19.15
CA ASN A 514 20.27 3.81 -20.14
C ASN A 514 21.54 4.46 -19.55
N ASP A 515 21.42 5.11 -18.39
CA ASP A 515 22.53 5.83 -17.76
C ASP A 515 22.75 5.45 -16.30
N GLY A 516 21.95 4.52 -15.76
CA GLY A 516 22.04 4.07 -14.38
C GLY A 516 21.59 5.11 -13.36
N TYR A 517 20.96 6.21 -13.78
CA TYR A 517 20.35 7.16 -12.85
C TYR A 517 19.29 6.45 -12.00
N TYR A 518 19.25 6.75 -10.70
CA TYR A 518 18.23 6.18 -9.83
C TYR A 518 17.71 7.22 -8.84
N GLU A 519 16.48 6.99 -8.38
CA GLU A 519 15.91 7.70 -7.23
C GLU A 519 15.37 6.71 -6.19
N HIS A 520 15.63 7.03 -4.93
CA HIS A 520 15.11 6.30 -3.78
C HIS A 520 13.79 6.92 -3.32
N LEU A 521 12.68 6.31 -3.73
CA LEU A 521 11.34 6.72 -3.38
C LEU A 521 11.02 6.28 -1.95
N THR A 522 10.61 7.22 -1.10
CA THR A 522 10.31 6.99 0.33
C THR A 522 8.96 7.54 0.74
N MET A 523 8.55 7.32 2.01
CA MET A 523 7.38 8.00 2.57
C MET A 523 7.47 9.53 2.54
N ALA A 524 8.69 10.11 2.44
CA ALA A 524 8.84 11.55 2.29
C ALA A 524 8.35 12.02 0.90
N ASP A 525 8.46 11.17 -0.12
CA ASP A 525 8.00 11.45 -1.48
C ASP A 525 6.49 11.26 -1.65
N GLY A 526 5.91 10.32 -0.88
CA GLY A 526 4.48 10.01 -0.93
C GLY A 526 4.17 8.51 -0.94
N LEU A 527 5.15 7.62 -0.80
CA LEU A 527 4.88 6.19 -0.58
C LEU A 527 4.03 5.97 0.67
N GLY A 528 3.01 5.10 0.55
CA GLY A 528 2.09 4.80 1.65
C GLY A 528 2.73 4.08 2.84
N GLY A 529 3.87 3.42 2.62
CA GLY A 529 4.55 2.58 3.61
C GLY A 529 6.08 2.59 3.48
N ILE A 530 6.76 2.02 4.48
CA ILE A 530 8.23 1.86 4.47
C ILE A 530 8.59 0.61 3.67
N ALA A 531 7.94 -0.51 3.92
CA ALA A 531 8.20 -1.72 3.15
C ALA A 531 7.37 -1.72 1.86
N VAL A 532 8.03 -2.01 0.74
CA VAL A 532 7.41 -2.14 -0.58
C VAL A 532 7.57 -3.59 -1.03
N TYR A 533 6.49 -4.36 -0.94
CA TYR A 533 6.50 -5.81 -1.14
C TYR A 533 6.37 -6.22 -2.60
N GLU A 534 5.61 -5.47 -3.38
CA GLU A 534 5.39 -5.72 -4.81
C GLU A 534 5.25 -4.39 -5.54
N VAL A 535 5.74 -4.32 -6.77
CA VAL A 535 5.67 -3.14 -7.65
C VAL A 535 5.12 -3.56 -9.00
N ASP A 536 4.50 -2.64 -9.74
CA ASP A 536 4.11 -2.90 -11.14
C ASP A 536 3.91 -1.61 -11.94
N PHE A 537 4.33 -1.63 -13.21
CA PHE A 537 4.07 -0.56 -14.16
C PHE A 537 2.74 -0.83 -14.86
N TYR A 538 1.71 -0.04 -14.55
CA TYR A 538 0.40 -0.22 -15.16
C TYR A 538 -0.19 1.12 -15.62
N LYS A 539 -0.44 1.20 -16.93
CA LYS A 539 -0.86 2.43 -17.63
C LYS A 539 0.13 3.58 -17.34
N ASP A 540 -0.35 4.72 -16.87
CA ASP A 540 0.45 5.91 -16.57
C ASP A 540 1.01 5.93 -15.14
N TYR A 541 0.83 4.84 -14.39
CA TYR A 541 1.17 4.77 -12.97
C TYR A 541 2.20 3.68 -12.69
N LEU A 542 2.99 3.93 -11.66
CA LEU A 542 3.77 2.92 -10.97
C LEU A 542 3.02 2.60 -9.67
N TRP A 543 2.65 1.34 -9.49
CA TRP A 543 1.89 0.85 -8.35
C TRP A 543 2.81 0.14 -7.36
N PHE A 544 2.46 0.24 -6.08
CA PHE A 544 3.22 -0.31 -4.96
C PHE A 544 2.27 -0.95 -3.95
N ALA A 545 2.47 -2.22 -3.65
CA ALA A 545 1.94 -2.87 -2.46
C ALA A 545 2.88 -2.58 -1.29
N THR A 546 2.36 -1.95 -0.24
CA THR A 546 3.18 -1.49 0.89
C THR A 546 2.59 -1.92 2.23
N ASP A 547 3.40 -1.85 3.28
CA ASP A 547 2.94 -2.05 4.66
C ASP A 547 1.96 -0.96 5.17
N GLY A 548 1.74 0.09 4.38
CA GLY A 548 0.79 1.16 4.69
C GLY A 548 -0.39 1.29 3.73
N GLY A 549 -0.45 0.55 2.64
CA GLY A 549 -1.61 0.50 1.74
C GLY A 549 -1.20 0.24 0.29
N LEU A 550 -2.17 0.32 -0.62
CA LEU A 550 -1.91 0.27 -2.07
C LEU A 550 -1.62 1.70 -2.56
N THR A 551 -0.39 1.96 -3.01
CA THR A 551 0.03 3.28 -3.50
C THR A 551 0.14 3.26 -5.02
N LYS A 552 -0.25 4.35 -5.68
CA LYS A 552 0.05 4.59 -7.11
C LYS A 552 0.68 5.96 -7.30
N PHE A 553 1.60 6.05 -8.26
CA PHE A 553 2.38 7.26 -8.53
C PHE A 553 2.40 7.59 -10.02
N ARG A 554 2.08 8.84 -10.36
CA ARG A 554 2.24 9.41 -11.73
C ARG A 554 3.71 9.75 -12.02
N TRP A 555 4.52 8.72 -12.09
CA TRP A 555 5.98 8.84 -12.21
C TRP A 555 6.40 9.49 -13.53
N ARG A 556 5.78 9.14 -14.67
CA ARG A 556 6.19 9.63 -16.01
C ARG A 556 6.36 11.15 -16.05
N LYS A 557 5.48 11.92 -15.41
CA LYS A 557 5.54 13.39 -15.30
C LYS A 557 6.87 13.96 -14.76
N TYR A 558 7.65 13.15 -14.04
CA TYR A 558 8.87 13.57 -13.35
C TYR A 558 10.15 12.96 -13.93
N TYR A 559 10.04 11.83 -14.64
CA TYR A 559 11.19 11.05 -15.11
C TYR A 559 11.24 10.88 -16.63
N GLU A 560 10.16 11.21 -17.34
CA GLU A 560 10.04 11.32 -18.80
C GLU A 560 9.72 12.77 -19.17
#